data_AF-A0A6I4Z9S9-F1
#
_entry.id   AF-A0A6I4Z9S9-F1
#
_cell.length_a   1.000
_cell.length_b   1.000
_cell.length_c   1.000
_cell.angle_alpha   90.00
_cell.angle_beta   90.00
_cell.angle_gamma   90.00
#
_symmetry.space_group_name_H-M   'P 1'
#
loop_
_entity.id
_entity.type
_entity.pdbx_description
1 polymer ?
#
loop_
_entity_poly.entity_id
_entity_poly.type
_entity_poly.pdbx_seq_one_letter_code
_entity_poly.pdbx_strand_id
1 'polypeptide(L)'
;MRLFRRRPLITEENYGRLMTSFGRTVDADPLVAGPAEALAERVTGELASEAAAADEKLYSGAAAYHLRLLAGAWILASEGEIPTETAEVFEEAVAWRFGTRELPERLGKLARGEVERDLSVEEE
;
A
#
# COMPACT_ATOMS: atom_id res chain seq x y z
N MET A 1 -8.97 25.32 14.71
CA MET A 1 -10.18 24.48 14.58
C MET A 1 -10.09 23.70 13.27
N ARG A 2 -9.69 22.43 13.29
CA ARG A 2 -9.76 21.57 12.08
C ARG A 2 -11.23 21.19 11.88
N LEU A 3 -11.96 22.01 11.11
CA LEU A 3 -13.31 21.71 10.68
C LEU A 3 -13.32 20.33 10.03
N PHE A 4 -14.25 19.50 10.49
CA PHE A 4 -14.59 18.17 9.99
C PHE A 4 -14.38 18.02 8.47
N ARG A 5 -13.18 17.57 8.07
CA ARG A 5 -12.93 17.08 6.72
C ARG A 5 -13.63 15.73 6.67
N ARG A 6 -14.91 15.71 6.28
CA ARG A 6 -15.62 14.46 5.99
C ARG A 6 -14.76 13.73 4.98
N ARG A 7 -14.05 12.69 5.43
CA ARG A 7 -13.30 11.82 4.53
C ARG A 7 -14.32 11.30 3.51
N PRO A 8 -14.10 11.49 2.20
CA PRO A 8 -15.02 10.98 1.22
C PRO A 8 -15.23 9.49 1.47
N LEU A 9 -16.48 9.03 1.46
CA LEU A 9 -16.79 7.62 1.60
C LEU A 9 -16.06 6.87 0.48
N ILE A 10 -15.19 5.92 0.84
CA ILE A 10 -14.57 5.03 -0.16
C ILE A 10 -15.69 4.19 -0.77
N THR A 11 -15.85 4.28 -2.08
CA THR A 11 -16.79 3.48 -2.88
C THR A 11 -16.01 2.58 -3.82
N GLU A 12 -16.64 1.51 -4.31
CA GLU A 12 -16.05 0.64 -5.34
C GLU A 12 -15.59 1.43 -6.57
N GLU A 13 -16.34 2.44 -6.99
CA GLU A 13 -16.00 3.28 -8.14
C GLU A 13 -14.73 4.11 -7.88
N ASN A 14 -14.66 4.82 -6.75
CA ASN A 14 -13.49 5.62 -6.42
C ASN A 14 -12.26 4.73 -6.20
N TYR A 15 -12.47 3.56 -5.59
CA TYR A 15 -11.41 2.57 -5.41
C TYR A 15 -10.87 2.07 -6.75
N GLY A 16 -11.75 1.67 -7.67
CA GLY A 16 -11.37 1.22 -9.01
C GLY A 16 -10.59 2.27 -9.81
N ARG A 17 -10.95 3.56 -9.65
CA ARG A 17 -10.21 4.68 -10.25
C ARG A 17 -8.80 4.81 -9.67
N LEU A 18 -8.63 4.70 -8.35
CA LEU A 18 -7.32 4.73 -7.69
C LEU A 18 -6.44 3.57 -8.15
N MET A 19 -6.98 2.34 -8.14
CA MET A 19 -6.28 1.14 -8.62
C MET A 19 -5.82 1.29 -10.07
N THR A 20 -6.70 1.81 -10.95
CA THR A 20 -6.37 2.00 -12.36
C THR A 20 -5.32 3.09 -12.59
N SER A 21 -5.40 4.19 -11.83
CA SER A 21 -4.45 5.30 -11.94
C SER A 21 -3.07 4.87 -11.44
N PHE A 22 -2.99 4.29 -10.25
CA PHE A 22 -1.72 3.82 -9.69
C PHE A 22 -1.15 2.64 -10.46
N GLY A 23 -1.98 1.70 -10.94
CA GLY A 23 -1.50 0.62 -11.81
C GLY A 23 -0.76 1.15 -13.03
N ARG A 24 -1.34 2.14 -13.72
CA ARG A 24 -0.68 2.76 -14.88
C ARG A 24 0.61 3.48 -14.53
N THR A 25 0.65 4.22 -13.43
CA THR A 25 1.84 4.99 -13.05
C THR A 25 2.95 4.08 -12.53
N VAL A 26 2.62 3.14 -11.63
CA VAL A 26 3.59 2.23 -11.02
C VAL A 26 4.20 1.30 -12.05
N ASP A 27 3.40 0.73 -12.96
CA ASP A 27 3.92 -0.20 -13.96
C ASP A 27 4.71 0.49 -15.08
N ALA A 28 4.55 1.81 -15.26
CA ALA A 28 5.28 2.58 -16.27
C ALA A 28 6.72 2.91 -15.86
N ASP A 29 7.03 2.93 -14.56
CA ASP A 29 8.36 3.26 -14.05
C ASP A 29 9.00 2.06 -13.33
N PRO A 30 10.02 1.42 -13.93
CA PRO A 30 10.74 0.31 -13.30
C PRO A 30 11.39 0.66 -11.95
N LEU A 31 11.75 1.92 -11.72
CA LEU A 31 12.32 2.40 -10.47
C LEU A 31 11.29 2.47 -9.35
N VAL A 32 10.00 2.51 -9.69
CA VAL A 32 8.89 2.41 -8.74
C VAL A 32 8.40 0.97 -8.64
N ALA A 33 8.17 0.30 -9.76
CA ALA A 33 7.60 -1.05 -9.83
C ALA A 33 8.39 -2.09 -9.02
N GLY A 34 9.71 -2.13 -9.19
CA GLY A 34 10.56 -3.11 -8.52
C GLY A 34 10.58 -2.95 -6.99
N PRO A 35 10.89 -1.74 -6.47
CA PRO A 35 10.84 -1.50 -5.03
C PRO A 35 9.45 -1.68 -4.42
N ALA A 36 8.40 -1.31 -5.17
CA ALA A 36 7.02 -1.51 -4.74
C ALA A 36 6.65 -2.99 -4.59
N GLU A 37 7.09 -3.83 -5.53
CA GLU A 37 6.93 -5.28 -5.47
C GLU A 37 7.68 -5.88 -4.28
N ALA A 38 8.97 -5.54 -4.12
CA ALA A 38 9.77 -6.03 -2.99
C ALA A 38 9.16 -5.65 -1.63
N LEU A 39 8.60 -4.44 -1.50
CA LEU A 39 7.94 -4.01 -0.28
C LEU A 39 6.63 -4.78 -0.04
N ALA A 40 5.84 -5.01 -1.08
CA ALA A 40 4.62 -5.78 -0.99
C ALA A 40 4.89 -7.24 -0.59
N GLU A 41 5.87 -7.89 -1.22
CA GLU A 41 6.31 -9.25 -0.90
C GLU A 41 6.77 -9.38 0.55
N ARG A 42 7.55 -8.39 1.02
CA ARG A 42 7.97 -8.35 2.43
C ARG A 42 6.77 -8.33 3.37
N VAL A 43 5.80 -7.43 3.12
CA VAL A 43 4.63 -7.27 4.01
C VAL A 43 3.72 -8.49 3.97
N THR A 44 3.49 -9.08 2.80
CA THR A 44 2.68 -10.30 2.69
C THR A 44 3.39 -11.50 3.32
N GLY A 45 4.73 -11.54 3.31
CA GLY A 45 5.51 -12.54 4.06
C GLY A 45 5.44 -12.33 5.58
N GLU A 46 5.54 -11.10 6.06
CA GLU A 46 5.45 -10.76 7.50
C GLU A 46 4.05 -11.04 8.08
N LEU A 47 3.00 -10.83 7.29
CA LEU A 47 1.59 -10.95 7.68
C LEU A 47 0.84 -11.94 6.77
N ALA A 48 1.36 -13.17 6.69
CA ALA A 48 0.89 -14.18 5.75
C ALA A 48 -0.58 -14.60 5.99
N SER A 49 -1.03 -14.63 7.25
CA SER A 49 -2.41 -14.99 7.58
C SER A 49 -3.40 -13.93 7.11
N GLU A 50 -3.07 -12.65 7.32
CA GLU A 50 -3.84 -11.50 6.89
C GLU A 50 -3.87 -11.40 5.36
N ALA A 51 -2.73 -11.68 4.70
CA ALA A 51 -2.64 -11.73 3.25
C ALA A 51 -3.53 -12.85 2.67
N ALA A 52 -3.49 -14.04 3.25
CA ALA A 52 -4.36 -15.15 2.85
C ALA A 52 -5.85 -14.82 3.04
N ALA A 53 -6.21 -14.17 4.15
CA ALA A 53 -7.59 -13.73 4.39
C ALA A 53 -8.06 -12.67 3.38
N ALA A 54 -7.18 -11.74 2.99
CA ALA A 54 -7.48 -10.76 1.95
C ALA A 54 -7.67 -11.41 0.58
N ASP A 55 -6.85 -12.40 0.24
CA ASP A 55 -6.95 -13.18 -1.00
C ASP A 55 -8.24 -14.02 -1.06
N GLU A 56 -8.60 -14.69 0.04
CA GLU A 56 -9.84 -15.49 0.13
C GLU A 56 -11.09 -14.64 -0.09
N LYS A 57 -11.10 -13.41 0.45
CA LYS A 57 -12.21 -12.47 0.29
C LYS A 57 -12.32 -11.92 -1.14
N LEU A 58 -11.21 -11.85 -1.86
CA LEU A 58 -11.11 -11.20 -3.17
C LEU A 58 -10.81 -12.23 -4.25
N TYR A 59 -9.54 -12.35 -4.62
CA TYR A 59 -9.01 -13.30 -5.58
C TYR A 59 -7.58 -13.64 -5.17
N SER A 60 -7.07 -14.79 -5.61
CA SER A 60 -5.70 -15.20 -5.31
C SER A 60 -4.69 -14.17 -5.83
N GLY A 61 -3.77 -13.73 -4.97
CA GLY A 61 -2.77 -12.71 -5.26
C GLY A 61 -3.26 -11.27 -5.11
N ALA A 62 -4.51 -11.04 -4.67
CA ALA A 62 -5.05 -9.70 -4.47
C ALA A 62 -4.25 -8.91 -3.42
N ALA A 63 -3.85 -9.53 -2.31
CA ALA A 63 -3.07 -8.88 -1.26
C ALA A 63 -1.78 -8.30 -1.83
N ALA A 64 -0.98 -9.13 -2.51
CA ALA A 64 0.28 -8.73 -3.11
C ALA A 64 0.09 -7.62 -4.16
N TYR A 65 -0.87 -7.79 -5.08
CA TYR A 65 -1.11 -6.80 -6.14
C TYR A 65 -1.55 -5.43 -5.57
N HIS A 66 -2.51 -5.41 -4.66
CA HIS A 66 -3.03 -4.18 -4.09
C HIS A 66 -1.98 -3.47 -3.21
N LEU A 67 -1.19 -4.23 -2.44
CA LEU A 67 -0.10 -3.71 -1.65
C LEU A 67 1.05 -3.17 -2.51
N ARG A 68 1.37 -3.81 -3.64
CA ARG A 68 2.34 -3.29 -4.61
C ARG A 68 1.92 -1.91 -5.12
N LEU A 69 0.66 -1.74 -5.51
CA LEU A 69 0.19 -0.41 -5.95
C LEU A 69 0.27 0.62 -4.82
N LEU A 70 -0.08 0.22 -3.59
CA LEU A 70 0.02 1.09 -2.43
C LEU A 70 1.47 1.50 -2.12
N ALA A 71 2.42 0.57 -2.24
CA ALA A 71 3.84 0.84 -2.09
C ALA A 71 4.31 1.86 -3.14
N GLY A 72 3.89 1.67 -4.39
CA GLY A 72 4.20 2.62 -5.46
C GLY A 72 3.63 4.01 -5.18
N ALA A 73 2.40 4.12 -4.65
CA ALA A 73 1.84 5.40 -4.24
C ALA A 73 2.67 6.09 -3.14
N TRP A 74 3.16 5.33 -2.16
CA TRP A 74 4.03 5.86 -1.11
C TRP A 74 5.41 6.29 -1.64
N ILE A 75 6.00 5.54 -2.57
CA ILE A 75 7.26 5.91 -3.23
C ILE A 75 7.09 7.24 -3.99
N LEU A 76 6.07 7.33 -4.85
CA LEU A 76 5.76 8.56 -5.60
C LEU A 76 5.51 9.76 -4.67
N ALA A 77 4.86 9.53 -3.52
CA ALA A 77 4.66 10.59 -2.53
C ALA A 77 5.98 11.03 -1.87
N SER A 78 6.89 10.10 -1.59
CA SER A 78 8.20 10.41 -1.01
C SER A 78 9.11 11.17 -1.97
N GLU A 79 8.94 10.96 -3.28
CA GLU A 79 9.66 11.65 -4.35
C GLU A 79 9.04 13.01 -4.71
N GLY A 80 7.86 13.33 -4.16
CA GLY A 80 7.16 14.59 -4.40
C GLY A 80 6.32 14.62 -5.68
N GLU A 81 6.15 13.49 -6.36
CA GLU A 81 5.35 13.36 -7.60
C GLU A 81 3.84 13.44 -7.31
N ILE A 82 3.42 13.02 -6.11
CA ILE A 82 2.05 13.17 -5.62
C ILE A 82 2.02 13.72 -4.19
N PRO A 83 0.93 14.39 -3.75
CA PRO A 83 0.77 14.76 -2.34
C PRO A 83 0.70 13.53 -1.44
N THR A 84 1.30 13.62 -0.25
CA THR A 84 1.25 12.58 0.79
C THR A 84 -0.17 12.16 1.13
N GLU A 85 -1.11 13.09 1.20
CA GLU A 85 -2.51 12.82 1.49
C GLU A 85 -3.16 11.90 0.43
N THR A 86 -2.62 11.87 -0.80
CA THR A 86 -3.09 10.97 -1.86
C THR A 86 -2.74 9.52 -1.53
N ALA A 87 -1.52 9.28 -1.04
CA ALA A 87 -1.10 7.96 -0.59
C ALA A 87 -1.86 7.51 0.66
N GLU A 88 -2.10 8.43 1.62
CA GLU A 88 -2.92 8.15 2.80
C GLU A 88 -4.37 7.75 2.45
N VAL A 89 -5.00 8.48 1.51
CA VAL A 89 -6.35 8.14 1.04
C VAL A 89 -6.37 6.77 0.37
N PHE A 90 -5.31 6.43 -0.38
CA PHE A 90 -5.22 5.11 -0.99
C PHE A 90 -4.99 4.00 0.04
N GLU A 91 -4.16 4.24 1.05
CA GLU A 91 -3.97 3.33 2.19
C GLU A 91 -5.31 3.01 2.87
N GLU A 92 -6.11 4.04 3.16
CA GLU A 92 -7.46 3.88 3.72
C GLU A 92 -8.39 3.09 2.79
N ALA A 93 -8.28 3.30 1.49
CA ALA A 93 -9.10 2.61 0.51
C ALA A 93 -8.74 1.12 0.39
N VAL A 94 -7.44 0.78 0.43
CA VAL A 94 -6.98 -0.62 0.49
C VAL A 94 -7.42 -1.27 1.80
N ALA A 95 -7.32 -0.57 2.92
CA ALA A 95 -7.78 -1.09 4.21
C ALA A 95 -9.30 -1.37 4.22
N TRP A 96 -10.10 -0.45 3.65
CA TRP A 96 -11.52 -0.68 3.44
C TRP A 96 -11.77 -1.91 2.56
N ARG A 97 -11.02 -2.05 1.47
CA ARG A 97 -11.16 -3.19 0.53
C ARG A 97 -10.87 -4.51 1.21
N PHE A 98 -9.76 -4.61 1.94
CA PHE A 98 -9.39 -5.81 2.68
C PHE A 98 -10.32 -6.07 3.87
N GLY A 99 -10.86 -5.01 4.48
CA GLY A 99 -11.63 -5.10 5.72
C GLY A 99 -10.74 -5.19 6.97
N THR A 100 -9.44 -4.95 6.83
CA THR A 100 -8.46 -4.82 7.91
C THR A 100 -7.49 -3.69 7.60
N ARG A 101 -6.89 -3.10 8.64
CA ARG A 101 -5.85 -2.09 8.50
C ARG A 101 -4.43 -2.65 8.63
N GLU A 102 -4.28 -3.89 9.05
CA GLU A 102 -2.96 -4.46 9.41
C GLU A 102 -1.98 -4.43 8.25
N LEU A 103 -2.36 -4.96 7.08
CA LEU A 103 -1.49 -4.97 5.90
C LEU A 103 -1.17 -3.55 5.38
N PRO A 104 -2.15 -2.67 5.11
CA PRO A 104 -1.86 -1.35 4.54
C PRO A 104 -1.11 -0.43 5.50
N GLU A 105 -1.45 -0.44 6.79
CA GLU A 105 -0.72 0.36 7.79
C GLU A 105 0.71 -0.14 7.97
N ARG A 106 0.92 -1.47 7.95
CA ARG A 106 2.27 -2.04 8.04
C ARG A 106 3.13 -1.60 6.86
N LEU A 107 2.58 -1.67 5.65
CA LEU A 107 3.25 -1.23 4.44
C LEU A 107 3.55 0.28 4.48
N GLY A 108 2.57 1.11 4.85
CA GLY A 108 2.75 2.55 4.97
C GLY A 108 3.85 2.92 5.95
N LYS A 109 3.90 2.27 7.13
CA LYS A 109 4.96 2.46 8.13
C LYS A 109 6.35 2.12 7.56
N LEU A 110 6.47 1.00 6.85
CA LEU A 110 7.73 0.60 6.23
C LEU A 110 8.15 1.59 5.12
N ALA A 111 7.22 1.98 4.25
CA ALA A 111 7.50 2.92 3.16
C ALA A 111 7.95 4.30 3.66
N ARG A 112 7.39 4.75 4.80
CA ARG A 112 7.77 6.01 5.45
C ARG A 112 9.01 5.91 6.34
N GLY A 113 9.59 4.72 6.51
CA GLY A 113 10.73 4.50 7.41
C GLY A 113 10.40 4.64 8.89
N GLU A 114 9.14 4.46 9.28
CA GLU A 114 8.66 4.55 10.67
C GLU A 114 8.92 3.28 11.49
N VAL A 115 9.67 2.33 10.93
CA VAL A 115 10.01 1.05 11.53
C VAL A 115 11.52 1.00 11.69
N GLU A 116 12.00 0.66 12.88
CA GLU A 116 13.42 0.41 13.09
C GLU A 116 13.88 -0.70 12.14
N ARG A 117 14.92 -0.41 11.37
CA ARG A 117 15.62 -1.44 10.61
C ARG A 117 16.25 -2.38 11.63
N ASP A 118 15.93 -3.66 11.53
CA ASP A 118 16.74 -4.67 12.20
C ASP A 118 18.11 -4.67 11.53
N LEU A 119 19.10 -4.14 12.25
CA LEU A 119 20.50 -4.07 11.82
C LEU A 119 21.29 -5.29 12.28
N SER A 120 20.64 -6.32 12.84
CA SER A 120 21.26 -7.62 13.04
C SER A 120 21.44 -8.31 11.69
N VAL A 121 22.43 -7.82 10.94
CA VAL A 121 23.04 -8.61 9.88
C VAL A 121 23.78 -9.72 10.61
N GLU A 122 23.22 -10.92 10.65
CA GLU A 122 24.02 -12.12 10.93
C GLU A 122 25.03 -12.22 9.79
N GLU A 123 26.25 -11.75 10.05
CA GLU A 123 27.42 -12.02 9.23
C GLU A 123 27.69 -13.53 9.28
N GLU A 124 27.26 -14.27 8.25
CA GLU A 124 27.80 -15.60 7.92
C GLU A 124 29.08 -15.48 7.05
#